data_AF-A0ABD3HHC0-F1
#
_entry.id   AF-A0ABD3HHC0-F1
#
_cell.length_a   1.000
_cell.length_b   1.000
_cell.length_c   1.000
_cell.angle_alpha   90.00
_cell.angle_beta   90.00
_cell.angle_gamma   90.00
#
_symmetry.space_group_name_H-M   'P 1'
#
loop_
_entity.id
_entity.type
_entity.pdbx_description
1 polymer ?
#
loop_
_entity_poly.entity_id
_entity_poly.type
_entity_poly.pdbx_seq_one_letter_code
_entity_poly.pdbx_strand_id
1 'polypeptide(L)'
;MTGTWHKTRKKKVAFCAFGWHCPIERSKNPNECQGCEVQVSRKFVKECWHKCGCSRDCGNRVIQRGITCKLQIFFTHEGKGWGLRTLEQLPAGAFVCEYVGKILTNMEQEERNNNAKADPTVTHTYPILLDGDWCSEKGLKDEEALCLHVTFFGNVARFINHRLAPS
;
A
#
# COMPACT_ATOMS: atom_id res chain seq x y z
N MET A 1 11.17 2.39 34.52
CA MET A 1 12.38 2.62 33.70
C MET A 1 11.96 3.38 32.47
N THR A 2 12.32 4.66 32.37
CA THR A 2 11.91 5.58 31.32
C THR A 2 12.76 5.39 30.07
N GLY A 3 12.21 4.74 29.04
CA GLY A 3 12.87 4.55 27.75
C GLY A 3 12.78 5.79 26.87
N THR A 4 13.91 6.44 26.63
CA THR A 4 14.06 7.59 25.74
C THR A 4 13.90 7.14 24.29
N TRP A 5 12.81 7.53 23.63
CA TRP A 5 12.61 7.27 22.21
C TRP A 5 13.60 8.09 21.38
N HIS A 6 14.56 7.43 20.74
CA HIS A 6 15.38 8.06 19.71
C HIS A 6 14.50 8.36 18.49
N LYS A 7 14.23 9.65 18.26
CA LYS A 7 13.63 10.15 17.02
C LYS A 7 14.56 9.77 15.86
N THR A 8 14.25 8.69 15.16
CA THR A 8 14.89 8.36 13.88
C THR A 8 14.66 9.54 12.94
N ARG A 9 15.75 10.15 12.45
CA ARG A 9 15.69 11.23 11.47
C ARG A 9 14.85 10.75 10.28
N LYS A 10 13.67 11.35 10.07
CA LYS A 10 12.91 11.20 8.83
C LYS A 10 13.83 11.57 7.68
N LYS A 11 14.18 10.60 6.82
CA LYS A 11 14.96 10.89 5.61
C LYS A 11 14.14 11.87 4.76
N LYS A 12 14.65 13.09 4.61
CA LYS A 12 14.06 14.13 3.75
C LYS A 12 14.29 13.70 2.30
N VAL A 13 13.26 13.17 1.64
CA VAL A 13 13.34 12.85 0.21
C VAL A 13 12.67 13.98 -0.54
N ALA A 14 13.45 14.71 -1.34
CA ALA A 14 12.98 15.83 -2.16
C ALA A 14 12.30 15.31 -3.44
N PHE A 15 11.18 15.93 -3.83
CA PHE A 15 10.47 15.60 -5.08
C PHE A 15 10.08 16.87 -5.83
N CYS A 16 10.33 16.88 -7.14
CA CYS A 16 9.97 17.96 -8.07
C CYS A 16 8.72 17.51 -8.85
N ALA A 17 7.73 18.40 -8.98
CA ALA A 17 6.45 18.12 -9.63
C ALA A 17 6.57 17.78 -11.14
N PHE A 18 7.70 18.11 -11.78
CA PHE A 18 7.85 18.09 -13.25
C PHE A 18 8.91 17.12 -13.82
N GLY A 19 9.52 16.24 -13.02
CA GLY A 19 10.67 15.45 -13.47
C GLY A 19 10.37 14.00 -13.90
N TRP A 20 10.74 13.65 -15.13
CA TRP A 20 10.96 12.27 -15.60
C TRP A 20 12.18 11.59 -14.93
N HIS A 21 12.85 12.31 -14.03
CA HIS A 21 14.08 11.90 -13.38
C HIS A 21 13.83 11.25 -12.02
N CYS A 22 14.62 10.22 -11.71
CA CYS A 22 14.52 9.50 -10.46
C CYS A 22 14.81 10.41 -9.26
N PRO A 23 13.91 10.50 -8.27
CA PRO A 23 14.14 11.31 -7.07
C PRO A 23 15.31 10.81 -6.21
N ILE A 24 15.55 9.50 -6.18
CA ILE A 24 16.69 8.92 -5.45
C ILE A 24 18.01 9.29 -6.13
N GLU A 25 18.12 9.11 -7.44
CA GLU A 25 19.35 9.49 -8.15
C GLU A 25 19.59 11.00 -8.06
N ARG A 26 18.54 11.83 -8.15
CA ARG A 26 18.65 13.28 -7.94
C ARG A 26 19.11 13.64 -6.53
N SER A 27 18.69 12.90 -5.50
CA SER A 27 19.15 13.17 -4.13
C SER A 27 20.65 12.95 -3.93
N LYS A 28 21.30 12.17 -4.81
CA LYS A 28 22.75 11.98 -4.80
C LYS A 28 23.49 13.17 -5.44
N ASN A 29 22.87 13.87 -6.39
CA ASN A 29 23.42 15.03 -7.09
C ASN A 29 22.52 16.28 -6.93
N PRO A 30 22.47 16.90 -5.73
CA PRO A 30 21.53 17.98 -5.41
C PRO A 30 21.76 19.28 -6.18
N ASN A 31 22.94 19.49 -6.78
CA ASN A 31 23.31 20.73 -7.46
C ASN A 31 22.64 20.93 -8.83
N GLU A 32 21.91 19.93 -9.34
CA GLU A 32 21.24 19.99 -10.66
C GLU A 32 19.79 20.54 -10.63
N CYS A 33 19.27 21.00 -9.48
CA CYS A 33 17.89 21.51 -9.35
C CYS A 33 17.86 22.92 -8.76
N GLN A 34 18.06 23.95 -9.58
CA GLN A 34 17.75 25.33 -9.17
C GLN A 34 16.22 25.52 -9.18
N GLY A 35 15.63 25.93 -8.06
CA GLY A 35 14.22 26.39 -7.98
C GLY A 35 13.17 25.35 -7.57
N CYS A 36 13.54 24.23 -6.95
CA CYS A 36 12.62 23.15 -6.65
C CYS A 36 12.14 23.23 -5.17
N GLU A 37 10.92 23.70 -4.91
CA GLU A 37 10.33 23.68 -3.56
C GLU A 37 10.19 22.24 -3.04
N VAL A 38 10.87 21.96 -1.93
CA VAL A 38 10.91 20.62 -1.31
C VAL A 38 9.59 20.37 -0.60
N GLN A 39 8.70 19.57 -1.18
CA GLN A 39 7.50 19.10 -0.47
C GLN A 39 7.87 17.95 0.49
N VAL A 40 7.69 18.18 1.80
CA VAL A 40 8.20 17.35 2.91
C VAL A 40 7.28 16.18 3.28
N SER A 41 6.08 16.08 2.73
CA SER A 41 5.18 14.95 3.00
C SER A 41 4.46 14.52 1.74
N ARG A 42 4.69 13.28 1.29
CA ARG A 42 3.81 12.68 0.31
C ARG A 42 2.59 12.10 1.00
N LYS A 43 1.39 12.39 0.48
CA LYS A 43 0.14 11.69 0.82
C LYS A 43 0.06 10.27 0.20
N PHE A 44 1.01 9.91 -0.67
CA PHE A 44 0.98 8.70 -1.51
C PHE A 44 2.41 8.28 -1.92
N VAL A 45 2.60 7.04 -2.36
CA VAL A 45 3.89 6.57 -2.88
C VAL A 45 3.90 6.62 -4.41
N LYS A 46 4.87 7.35 -5.00
CA LYS A 46 5.12 7.35 -6.45
C LYS A 46 6.47 6.69 -6.76
N GLU A 47 6.39 5.51 -7.36
CA GLU A 47 7.56 4.73 -7.81
C GLU A 47 8.09 5.21 -9.17
N CYS A 48 9.35 4.88 -9.45
CA CYS A 48 9.87 4.99 -10.81
C CYS A 48 9.22 3.93 -11.70
N TRP A 49 8.97 4.28 -12.95
CA TRP A 49 8.34 3.41 -13.95
C TRP A 49 9.21 3.38 -15.22
N HIS A 50 8.76 2.72 -16.29
CA HIS A 50 9.57 2.50 -17.50
C HIS A 50 10.15 3.78 -18.13
N LYS A 51 9.51 4.94 -17.89
CA LYS A 51 9.93 6.26 -18.35
C LYS A 51 10.88 7.01 -17.40
N CYS A 52 11.08 6.51 -16.18
CA CYS A 52 12.08 7.02 -15.24
C CYS A 52 13.43 6.39 -15.64
N GLY A 53 14.29 7.12 -16.36
CA GLY A 53 15.53 6.61 -17.00
C GLY A 53 16.58 5.96 -16.08
N CYS A 54 16.25 5.70 -14.81
CA CYS A 54 17.02 4.88 -13.89
C CYS A 54 16.92 3.38 -14.19
N SER A 55 17.91 2.63 -13.71
CA SER A 55 17.94 1.16 -13.75
C SER A 55 16.72 0.51 -13.07
N ARG A 56 16.48 -0.78 -13.38
CA ARG A 56 15.52 -1.64 -12.66
C ARG A 56 15.91 -1.82 -11.19
N ASP A 57 17.20 -1.70 -10.88
CA ASP A 57 17.73 -1.79 -9.51
C ASP A 57 17.52 -0.52 -8.68
N CYS A 58 16.91 0.52 -9.26
CA CYS A 58 16.56 1.75 -8.57
C CYS A 58 15.77 1.49 -7.27
N GLY A 59 16.23 2.08 -6.15
CA GLY A 59 15.59 1.95 -4.84
C GLY A 59 14.19 2.56 -4.74
N ASN A 60 13.70 3.25 -5.78
CA ASN A 60 12.34 3.80 -5.86
C ASN A 60 11.41 2.89 -6.71
N ARG A 61 11.74 1.61 -6.82
CA ARG A 61 10.97 0.55 -7.49
C ARG A 61 10.79 -0.63 -6.52
N VAL A 62 10.24 -0.37 -5.32
CA VAL A 62 10.15 -1.34 -4.22
C VAL A 62 8.90 -2.22 -4.39
N ILE A 63 7.73 -1.61 -4.52
CA ILE A 63 6.43 -2.28 -4.64
C ILE A 63 6.40 -3.13 -5.91
N GLN A 64 6.89 -2.58 -7.04
CA GLN A 64 6.99 -3.30 -8.33
C GLN A 64 7.82 -4.59 -8.29
N ARG A 65 8.65 -4.82 -7.25
CA ARG A 65 9.44 -6.06 -7.09
C ARG A 65 8.64 -7.18 -6.42
N GLY A 66 7.44 -6.89 -5.92
CA GLY A 66 6.61 -7.85 -5.20
C GLY A 66 7.19 -8.24 -3.84
N ILE A 67 6.70 -9.37 -3.33
CA ILE A 67 7.05 -9.86 -1.98
C ILE A 67 8.51 -10.34 -1.98
N THR A 68 9.34 -9.67 -1.18
CA THR A 68 10.76 -10.02 -1.00
C THR A 68 11.07 -10.59 0.39
N CYS A 69 10.12 -10.50 1.32
CA CYS A 69 10.27 -11.04 2.67
C CYS A 69 9.67 -12.44 2.81
N LYS A 70 10.20 -13.23 3.75
CA LYS A 70 9.69 -14.56 4.08
C LYS A 70 8.42 -14.46 4.92
N LEU A 71 7.29 -14.88 4.35
CA LEU A 71 5.98 -14.85 4.99
C LEU A 71 5.50 -16.27 5.31
N GLN A 72 4.77 -16.40 6.41
CA GLN A 72 4.12 -17.64 6.82
C GLN A 72 2.66 -17.38 7.20
N ILE A 73 1.77 -18.15 6.59
CA ILE A 73 0.39 -18.29 7.03
C ILE A 73 0.37 -19.30 8.18
N PHE A 74 -0.22 -18.93 9.31
CA PHE A 74 -0.29 -19.77 10.51
C PHE A 74 -1.66 -19.69 11.16
N PHE A 75 -2.04 -20.70 11.94
CA PHE A 75 -3.26 -20.65 12.74
C PHE A 75 -2.98 -19.92 14.06
N THR A 76 -3.80 -18.92 14.39
CA THR A 76 -3.64 -18.12 15.61
C THR A 76 -4.19 -18.85 16.83
N HIS A 77 -3.51 -18.72 17.96
CA HIS A 77 -3.96 -19.32 19.23
C HIS A 77 -5.06 -18.51 19.93
N GLU A 78 -5.21 -17.22 19.58
CA GLU A 78 -6.15 -16.27 20.19
C GLU A 78 -7.57 -16.36 19.61
N GLY A 79 -7.89 -17.42 18.84
CA GLY A 79 -9.21 -17.59 18.23
C GLY A 79 -9.50 -16.67 17.04
N LYS A 80 -8.48 -16.02 16.46
CA LYS A 80 -8.63 -15.13 15.29
C LYS A 80 -8.59 -15.88 13.95
N GLY A 81 -8.57 -17.22 13.99
CA GLY A 81 -8.44 -18.06 12.80
C GLY A 81 -7.03 -18.01 12.22
N TRP A 82 -6.92 -17.94 10.90
CA TRP A 82 -5.64 -17.84 10.19
C TRP A 82 -5.01 -16.45 10.33
N GLY A 83 -3.69 -16.38 10.30
CA GLY A 83 -2.90 -15.16 10.42
C GLY A 83 -1.68 -15.19 9.50
N LEU A 84 -1.12 -14.01 9.23
CA LEU A 84 0.13 -13.84 8.49
C LEU A 84 1.23 -13.30 9.42
N ARG A 85 2.41 -13.90 9.38
CA ARG A 85 3.61 -13.41 10.08
C ARG A 85 4.84 -13.43 9.19
N THR A 86 5.84 -12.62 9.51
CA THR A 86 7.16 -12.68 8.89
C THR A 86 8.02 -13.74 9.59
N LEU A 87 8.93 -14.37 8.84
CA LEU A 87 9.93 -15.32 9.37
C LEU A 87 11.30 -14.66 9.60
N GLU A 88 11.37 -13.35 9.39
CA GLU A 88 12.56 -12.53 9.59
C GLU A 88 12.18 -11.18 10.18
N GLN A 89 13.15 -10.51 10.81
CA GLN A 89 12.96 -9.15 11.31
C GLN A 89 12.94 -8.18 10.14
N LEU A 90 11.93 -7.30 10.12
CA LEU A 90 11.81 -6.25 9.13
C LEU A 90 12.16 -4.89 9.75
N PRO A 91 12.94 -4.04 9.06
CA PRO A 91 13.16 -2.67 9.50
C PRO A 91 11.87 -1.85 9.37
N ALA A 92 11.72 -0.83 10.22
CA ALA A 92 10.58 0.08 10.15
C ALA A 92 10.48 0.73 8.76
N GLY A 93 9.27 0.70 8.18
CA GLY A 93 9.00 1.21 6.83
C GLY A 93 9.36 0.25 5.69
N ALA A 94 9.73 -1.00 5.99
CA ALA A 94 9.87 -2.04 4.97
C ALA A 94 8.54 -2.35 4.28
N PHE A 95 8.60 -2.59 2.97
CA PHE A 95 7.49 -3.14 2.22
C PHE A 95 7.32 -4.64 2.54
N VAL A 96 6.09 -5.07 2.79
CA VAL A 96 5.76 -6.46 3.14
C VAL A 96 5.13 -7.17 1.94
N CYS A 97 3.93 -6.75 1.55
CA CYS A 97 3.18 -7.26 0.41
C CYS A 97 2.10 -6.26 -0.02
N GLU A 98 1.66 -6.35 -1.27
CA GLU A 98 0.45 -5.68 -1.74
C GLU A 98 -0.79 -6.33 -1.16
N TYR A 99 -1.86 -5.56 -0.97
CA TYR A 99 -3.19 -6.12 -0.73
C TYR A 99 -3.89 -6.27 -2.07
N VAL A 100 -3.91 -7.48 -2.62
CA VAL A 100 -4.41 -7.74 -3.99
C VAL A 100 -5.80 -8.35 -3.93
N GLY A 101 -6.67 -7.88 -4.82
CA GLY A 101 -8.04 -8.36 -4.99
C GLY A 101 -8.62 -7.92 -6.32
N LYS A 102 -9.90 -8.24 -6.53
CA LYS A 102 -10.66 -7.69 -7.66
C LYS A 102 -11.02 -6.24 -7.35
N ILE A 103 -10.66 -5.31 -8.23
CA ILE A 103 -11.10 -3.91 -8.14
C ILE A 103 -12.53 -3.83 -8.65
N LEU A 104 -13.40 -3.20 -7.88
CA LEU A 104 -14.81 -3.00 -8.17
C LEU A 104 -15.20 -1.55 -7.88
N THR A 105 -16.31 -1.10 -8.46
CA THR A 105 -17.01 0.08 -7.93
C THR A 105 -17.83 -0.30 -6.69
N ASN A 106 -18.17 0.69 -5.87
CA ASN A 106 -19.09 0.49 -4.74
C ASN A 106 -20.45 -0.06 -5.21
N MET A 107 -20.97 0.43 -6.34
CA MET A 107 -22.21 -0.08 -6.95
C MET A 107 -22.11 -1.58 -7.28
N GLU A 108 -21.03 -2.03 -7.94
CA GLU A 108 -20.81 -3.45 -8.23
C GLU A 108 -20.68 -4.31 -6.96
N GLN A 109 -20.16 -3.74 -5.87
CA GLN A 109 -20.01 -4.42 -4.59
C GLN A 109 -21.35 -4.54 -3.85
N GLU A 110 -22.20 -3.52 -3.93
CA GLU A 110 -23.56 -3.54 -3.39
C GLU A 110 -24.45 -4.56 -4.11
N GLU A 111 -24.42 -4.59 -5.44
CA GLU A 111 -25.15 -5.59 -6.23
C GLU A 111 -24.75 -7.01 -5.83
N ARG A 112 -23.44 -7.28 -5.64
CA ARG A 112 -22.97 -8.57 -5.15
C ARG A 112 -23.47 -8.90 -3.76
N ASN A 113 -23.45 -7.92 -2.85
CA ASN A 113 -23.96 -8.11 -1.49
C ASN A 113 -25.46 -8.40 -1.51
N ASN A 114 -26.23 -7.75 -2.37
CA ASN A 114 -27.67 -7.98 -2.50
C ASN A 114 -27.97 -9.37 -3.07
N ASN A 115 -27.21 -9.83 -4.06
CA ASN A 115 -27.33 -11.20 -4.59
C ASN A 115 -26.90 -12.25 -3.56
N ALA A 116 -25.87 -11.97 -2.76
CA ALA A 116 -25.39 -12.86 -1.71
C ALA A 116 -26.37 -13.03 -0.54
N LYS A 117 -27.21 -12.02 -0.25
CA LYS A 117 -28.25 -12.11 0.80
C LYS A 117 -29.27 -13.23 0.55
N ALA A 118 -29.38 -13.72 -0.69
CA ALA A 118 -30.26 -14.83 -1.03
C ALA A 118 -29.69 -16.20 -0.61
N ASP A 119 -28.39 -16.30 -0.31
CA ASP A 119 -27.71 -17.54 0.07
C ASP A 119 -27.02 -17.38 1.45
N PRO A 120 -27.55 -18.01 2.52
CA PRO A 120 -26.99 -17.90 3.87
C PRO A 120 -25.59 -18.54 4.01
N THR A 121 -25.08 -19.24 3.00
CA THR A 121 -23.70 -19.76 3.00
C THR A 121 -22.68 -18.71 2.56
N VAL A 122 -23.11 -17.59 1.96
CA VAL A 122 -22.22 -16.55 1.48
C VAL A 122 -21.86 -15.59 2.61
N THR A 123 -20.59 -15.59 3.00
CA THR A 123 -20.07 -14.72 4.05
C THR A 123 -20.02 -13.27 3.57
N HIS A 124 -20.61 -12.35 4.35
CA HIS A 124 -20.49 -10.91 4.11
C HIS A 124 -19.02 -10.52 4.05
N THR A 125 -18.59 -10.04 2.89
CA THR A 125 -17.20 -9.59 2.69
C THR A 125 -17.16 -8.08 2.90
N TYR A 126 -16.27 -7.62 3.77
CA TYR A 126 -16.00 -6.20 3.93
C TYR A 126 -15.02 -5.76 2.83
N PRO A 127 -15.46 -4.93 1.86
CA PRO A 127 -14.55 -4.40 0.85
C PRO A 127 -13.57 -3.41 1.48
N ILE A 128 -12.37 -3.32 0.92
CA ILE A 128 -11.41 -2.27 1.28
C ILE A 128 -11.58 -1.11 0.30
N LEU A 129 -12.00 0.04 0.80
CA LEU A 129 -12.14 1.25 -0.02
C LEU A 129 -10.76 1.71 -0.49
N LEU A 130 -10.65 2.00 -1.79
CA LEU A 130 -9.47 2.56 -2.41
C LEU A 130 -9.60 4.08 -2.49
N ASP A 131 -8.61 4.79 -1.96
CA ASP A 131 -8.47 6.22 -2.15
C ASP A 131 -7.92 6.51 -3.57
N GLY A 132 -8.82 6.41 -4.55
CA GLY A 132 -8.54 6.54 -5.98
C GLY A 132 -8.60 7.97 -6.52
N ASP A 133 -8.95 8.95 -5.68
CA ASP A 133 -9.18 10.35 -6.09
C ASP A 133 -7.86 11.13 -6.30
N TRP A 134 -6.72 10.46 -6.14
CA TRP A 134 -5.39 11.07 -6.18
C TRP A 134 -5.06 11.82 -7.48
N CYS A 135 -5.71 11.47 -8.59
CA CYS A 135 -5.46 12.05 -9.92
C CYS A 135 -6.66 12.75 -10.56
N SER A 136 -7.82 12.80 -9.89
CA SER A 136 -9.00 13.47 -10.44
C SER A 136 -9.09 14.89 -9.90
N GLU A 137 -9.29 15.87 -10.78
CA GLU A 137 -9.64 17.24 -10.36
C GLU A 137 -11.07 17.32 -9.79
N LYS A 138 -11.85 16.24 -9.92
CA LYS A 138 -13.24 16.11 -9.46
C LYS A 138 -13.34 14.94 -8.49
N GLY A 139 -13.84 15.19 -7.28
CA GLY A 139 -14.13 14.11 -6.34
C GLY A 139 -15.03 13.05 -6.98
N LEU A 140 -14.62 11.79 -6.88
CA LEU A 140 -15.45 10.66 -7.31
C LEU A 140 -16.77 10.66 -6.53
N LYS A 141 -17.88 10.37 -7.21
CA LYS A 141 -19.14 10.08 -6.53
C LYS A 141 -18.99 8.79 -5.72
N ASP A 142 -19.76 8.64 -4.64
CA ASP A 142 -19.67 7.46 -3.77
C ASP A 142 -19.91 6.14 -4.52
N GLU A 143 -20.83 6.15 -5.49
CA GLU A 143 -21.15 5.00 -6.37
C GLU A 143 -19.98 4.59 -7.27
N GLU A 144 -19.13 5.56 -7.65
CA GLU A 144 -17.97 5.40 -8.54
C GLU A 144 -16.67 5.15 -7.76
N ALA A 145 -16.71 5.28 -6.43
CA ALA A 145 -15.57 4.99 -5.59
C ALA A 145 -15.18 3.51 -5.74
N LEU A 146 -13.87 3.27 -5.77
CA LEU A 146 -13.32 1.95 -6.02
C LEU A 146 -13.09 1.21 -4.70
N CYS A 147 -13.25 -0.09 -4.73
CA CYS A 147 -12.93 -0.96 -3.60
C CYS A 147 -12.24 -2.25 -4.06
N LEU A 148 -11.52 -2.90 -3.13
CA LEU A 148 -10.94 -4.22 -3.32
C LEU A 148 -11.83 -5.29 -2.70
N HIS A 149 -12.19 -6.27 -3.53
CA HIS A 149 -12.90 -7.47 -3.15
C HIS A 149 -11.96 -8.68 -3.16
N VAL A 150 -11.83 -9.35 -2.02
CA VAL A 150 -10.79 -10.38 -1.77
C VAL A 150 -11.32 -11.77 -1.40
N THR A 151 -12.60 -12.03 -1.63
CA THR A 151 -13.26 -13.28 -1.23
C THR A 151 -12.69 -14.47 -2.01
N PHE A 152 -12.66 -14.34 -3.35
CA PHE A 152 -12.27 -15.44 -4.24
C PHE A 152 -10.88 -15.27 -4.87
N PHE A 153 -10.41 -14.02 -5.01
CA PHE A 153 -9.14 -13.69 -5.64
C PHE A 153 -8.35 -12.77 -4.72
N GLY A 154 -7.11 -13.15 -4.43
CA GLY A 154 -6.19 -12.35 -3.63
C GLY A 154 -4.88 -13.07 -3.37
N ASN A 155 -4.03 -12.46 -2.55
CA ASN A 155 -2.75 -13.03 -2.15
C ASN A 155 -2.73 -13.29 -0.63
N VAL A 156 -1.54 -13.58 -0.09
CA VAL A 156 -1.32 -13.86 1.33
C VAL A 156 -1.76 -12.72 2.27
N ALA A 157 -1.90 -11.48 1.77
CA ALA A 157 -2.30 -10.33 2.58
C ALA A 157 -3.71 -10.47 3.18
N ARG A 158 -4.58 -11.29 2.58
CA ARG A 158 -5.92 -11.57 3.11
C ARG A 158 -5.94 -12.25 4.50
N PHE A 159 -4.79 -12.77 4.93
CA PHE A 159 -4.61 -13.38 6.26
C PHE A 159 -4.00 -12.41 7.28
N ILE A 160 -3.85 -11.12 6.94
CA ILE A 160 -3.44 -10.10 7.90
C ILE A 160 -4.62 -9.79 8.82
N ASN A 161 -4.44 -10.03 10.11
CA ASN A 161 -5.49 -9.81 11.10
C ASN A 161 -5.54 -8.34 11.55
N HIS A 162 -6.75 -7.88 11.87
CA HIS A 162 -6.97 -6.58 12.50
C HIS A 162 -6.36 -6.53 13.92
N ARG A 163 -5.77 -5.38 14.26
CA ARG A 163 -5.26 -5.08 15.61
C ARG A 163 -5.46 -3.59 15.89
N LEU A 164 -5.92 -3.26 17.10
CA LEU A 164 -6.12 -1.86 17.53
C LEU A 164 -4.81 -1.06 17.59
N ALA A 165 -3.70 -1.73 17.89
CA ALA A 165 -2.35 -1.16 17.90
C ALA A 165 -1.46 -1.95 16.92
N PRO A 166 -1.39 -1.55 15.64
CA PRO A 166 -0.54 -2.22 14.65
C PRO A 166 0.95 -2.01 14.97
N SER A 167 1.76 -2.97 14.52
CA SER A 167 3.20 -3.05 14.80
C SER A 167 4.02 -2.12 13.91
#